data_AF-A0A5N5FDE0-F1
#
_entry.id   AF-A0A5N5FDE0-F1
#
_cell.length_a   1.000
_cell.length_b   1.000
_cell.length_c   1.000
_cell.angle_alpha   90.00
_cell.angle_beta   90.00
_cell.angle_gamma   90.00
#
_symmetry.space_group_name_H-M   'P 1'
#
loop_
_entity.id
_entity.type
_entity.pdbx_description
1 polymer ?
#
loop_
_entity_poly.entity_id
_entity_poly.type
_entity_poly.pdbx_seq_one_letter_code
_entity_poly.pdbx_strand_id
1 'polypeptide(L)'
;MAKEAVEDWRQRKQANSGKVRVYGWNCTFYKTRWKKLRVGDAVEVHKDEYFPADLLLLSSSYEDGICHVDTMNLDGETNLKLKHALEVTSHLQDEDSLEKF
;
A
#
# COMPACT_ATOMS: atom_id res chain seq x y z
N MET A 1 -1.73 -27.47 -19.93
CA MET A 1 -2.68 -27.79 -18.86
C MET A 1 -1.99 -27.94 -17.50
N ALA A 2 -1.38 -29.09 -17.14
CA ALA A 2 -0.78 -29.26 -15.79
C ALA A 2 0.44 -28.36 -15.53
N LYS A 3 1.33 -28.19 -16.52
CA LYS A 3 2.52 -27.32 -16.42
C LYS A 3 2.14 -25.85 -16.27
N GLU A 4 1.18 -25.37 -17.06
CA GLU A 4 0.65 -24.00 -16.98
C GLU A 4 0.03 -23.73 -15.61
N ALA A 5 -0.76 -24.67 -15.08
CA ALA A 5 -1.35 -24.53 -13.75
C ALA A 5 -0.29 -24.40 -12.63
N VAL A 6 0.85 -25.10 -12.75
CA VAL A 6 1.97 -25.00 -11.81
C VAL A 6 2.70 -23.67 -11.95
N GLU A 7 2.93 -23.20 -13.18
CA GLU A 7 3.57 -21.91 -13.45
C GLU A 7 2.73 -20.74 -12.93
N ASP A 8 1.42 -20.73 -13.21
CA ASP A 8 0.46 -19.76 -12.69
C ASP A 8 0.47 -19.71 -11.15
N TRP A 9 0.45 -20.88 -10.50
CA TRP A 9 0.50 -20.96 -9.04
C TRP A 9 1.80 -20.39 -8.47
N ARG A 10 2.93 -20.67 -9.12
CA ARG A 10 4.25 -20.17 -8.71
C ARG A 10 4.35 -18.66 -8.88
N GLN A 11 3.77 -18.10 -9.94
CA GLN A 11 3.73 -16.65 -10.16
C GLN A 11 2.86 -15.95 -9.09
N ARG A 12 1.63 -16.45 -8.85
CA ARG A 12 0.75 -15.90 -7.81
C ARG A 12 1.37 -15.95 -6.41
N LYS A 13 2.10 -17.03 -6.10
CA LYS A 13 2.78 -17.17 -4.81
C LYS A 13 3.92 -16.17 -4.64
N GLN A 14 4.65 -15.86 -5.71
CA GLN A 14 5.72 -14.86 -5.70
C GLN A 14 5.16 -13.44 -5.57
N ALA A 15 4.13 -13.09 -6.36
CA ALA A 15 3.48 -11.78 -6.28
C ALA A 15 2.97 -11.49 -4.86
N ASN A 16 2.34 -12.49 -4.20
CA ASN A 16 1.79 -12.33 -2.85
C ASN A 16 2.80 -12.55 -1.70
N SER A 17 4.11 -12.61 -2.02
CA SER A 17 5.16 -12.79 -1.02
C SER A 17 5.71 -11.48 -0.47
N GLY A 18 5.32 -10.34 -1.08
CA GLY A 18 5.65 -9.00 -0.60
C GLY A 18 5.27 -8.77 0.85
N LYS A 19 5.97 -7.85 1.51
CA LYS A 19 5.70 -7.43 2.88
C LYS A 19 5.23 -5.97 2.85
N VAL A 20 4.39 -5.61 3.82
CA VAL A 20 3.94 -4.23 4.03
C VAL A 20 3.79 -4.00 5.53
N ARG A 21 3.89 -2.74 5.97
CA ARG A 21 3.58 -2.33 7.33
C ARG A 21 2.08 -2.09 7.46
N VAL A 22 1.48 -2.67 8.49
CA VAL A 22 0.06 -2.53 8.82
C VAL A 22 -0.05 -1.91 10.20
N TYR A 23 -0.96 -0.95 10.36
CA TYR A 23 -1.35 -0.42 11.66
C TYR A 23 -2.29 -1.40 12.35
N GLY A 24 -1.85 -1.97 13.47
CA GLY A 24 -2.61 -2.96 14.23
C GLY A 24 -3.54 -2.34 15.27
N TRP A 25 -4.50 -3.13 15.74
CA TRP A 25 -5.41 -2.73 16.83
C TRP A 25 -4.72 -2.40 18.16
N ASN A 26 -3.45 -2.79 18.30
CA ASN A 26 -2.63 -2.41 19.44
C ASN A 26 -1.99 -1.02 19.27
N CYS A 27 -2.45 -0.23 18.30
CA CYS A 27 -1.95 1.10 17.96
C CYS A 27 -0.47 1.11 17.57
N THR A 28 0.03 0.01 16.98
CA THR A 28 1.43 -0.08 16.53
C THR A 28 1.53 -0.62 15.12
N PHE A 29 2.58 -0.23 14.41
CA PHE A 29 2.88 -0.81 13.10
C PHE A 29 3.60 -2.15 13.22
N TYR A 30 3.12 -3.14 12.47
CA TYR A 30 3.80 -4.43 12.32
C TYR A 30 3.91 -4.83 10.86
N LYS A 31 4.94 -5.61 10.52
CA LYS A 31 5.14 -6.10 9.16
C LYS A 31 4.36 -7.39 8.92
N THR A 32 3.51 -7.40 7.89
CA THR A 32 2.80 -8.60 7.44
C THR A 32 3.08 -8.90 5.97
N ARG A 33 2.68 -10.09 5.50
CA ARG A 33 2.75 -10.44 4.07
C ARG A 33 1.49 -9.99 3.35
N TRP A 34 1.59 -9.62 2.08
CA TRP A 34 0.46 -9.15 1.28
C TRP A 34 -0.73 -10.12 1.31
N LYS A 35 -0.47 -11.44 1.25
CA LYS A 35 -1.53 -12.48 1.35
C LYS A 35 -2.36 -12.48 2.64
N LYS A 36 -1.95 -11.72 3.67
CA LYS A 36 -2.64 -11.64 4.98
C LYS A 36 -3.49 -10.38 5.12
N LEU A 37 -3.37 -9.41 4.21
CA LEU A 37 -4.13 -8.17 4.25
C LEU A 37 -5.62 -8.42 4.07
N ARG A 38 -6.43 -7.60 4.72
CA ARG A 38 -7.88 -7.59 4.63
C ARG A 38 -8.39 -6.18 4.34
N VAL A 39 -9.60 -6.09 3.79
CA VAL A 39 -10.29 -4.81 3.60
C VAL A 39 -10.49 -4.16 4.96
N GLY A 40 -10.10 -2.89 5.08
CA GLY A 40 -10.12 -2.13 6.32
C GLY A 40 -8.76 -2.06 7.04
N ASP A 41 -7.75 -2.83 6.60
CA ASP A 41 -6.39 -2.68 7.13
C ASP A 41 -5.79 -1.34 6.68
N ALA A 42 -5.33 -0.54 7.64
CA ALA A 42 -4.51 0.63 7.35
C ALA A 42 -3.05 0.21 7.12
N VAL A 43 -2.50 0.60 5.98
CA VAL A 43 -1.13 0.25 5.58
C VAL A 43 -0.27 1.49 5.43
N GLU A 44 1.00 1.35 5.78
CA GLU A 44 2.03 2.35 5.52
C GLU A 44 2.92 1.81 4.39
N VAL A 45 3.03 2.59 3.32
CA VAL A 45 3.83 2.27 2.12
C VAL A 45 4.94 3.30 2.01
N HIS A 46 6.18 2.83 1.95
CA HIS A 46 7.33 3.71 1.84
C HIS A 46 7.66 4.02 0.38
N LYS A 47 8.48 5.04 0.17
CA LYS A 47 8.99 5.38 -1.16
C LYS A 47 9.67 4.16 -1.81
N ASP A 48 9.44 4.00 -3.11
CA ASP A 48 9.98 2.92 -3.95
C ASP A 48 9.48 1.50 -3.58
N GLU A 49 8.40 1.40 -2.78
CA GLU A 49 7.69 0.15 -2.52
C GLU A 49 6.47 -0.04 -3.45
N TYR A 50 6.18 -1.30 -3.77
CA TYR A 50 5.00 -1.65 -4.55
C TYR A 50 3.73 -1.64 -3.68
N PHE A 51 2.62 -1.24 -4.28
CA PHE A 51 1.31 -1.31 -3.64
C PHE A 51 0.82 -2.76 -3.54
N PRO A 52 0.36 -3.20 -2.36
CA PRO A 52 -0.09 -4.58 -2.16
C PRO A 52 -1.50 -4.86 -2.68
N ALA A 53 -2.30 -3.80 -2.88
CA ALA A 53 -3.69 -3.81 -3.30
C ALA A 53 -4.08 -2.40 -3.76
N ASP A 54 -5.32 -2.20 -4.21
CA ASP A 54 -5.89 -0.87 -4.42
C ASP A 54 -6.10 -0.18 -3.06
N LEU A 55 -5.55 1.03 -2.90
CA LEU A 55 -5.56 1.78 -1.65
C LEU A 55 -6.27 3.12 -1.79
N LEU A 56 -6.78 3.61 -0.66
CA LEU A 56 -7.21 5.00 -0.50
C LEU A 56 -6.11 5.78 0.22
N LEU A 57 -5.66 6.90 -0.35
CA LEU A 57 -4.63 7.75 0.25
C LEU A 57 -5.25 8.57 1.38
N LEU A 58 -4.88 8.28 2.62
CA LEU A 58 -5.35 9.01 3.81
C LEU A 58 -4.45 10.19 4.15
N SER A 59 -3.14 9.97 4.18
CA SER A 59 -2.14 10.98 4.50
C SER A 59 -0.85 10.69 3.74
N SER A 60 -0.03 11.72 3.58
CA SER A 60 1.31 11.63 2.99
C SER A 60 2.29 12.42 3.85
N SER A 61 3.54 11.97 3.86
CA SER A 61 4.65 12.66 4.52
C SER A 61 5.15 13.88 3.74
N TYR A 62 4.73 14.05 2.48
CA TYR A 62 5.04 15.24 1.69
C TYR A 62 4.16 16.43 2.11
N GLU A 63 4.68 17.63 1.90
CA GLU A 63 3.91 18.87 2.05
C GLU A 63 2.63 18.83 1.19
N ASP A 64 1.56 19.47 1.66
CA ASP A 64 0.23 19.49 1.02
C ASP A 64 -0.46 18.12 0.86
N GLY A 65 0.02 17.07 1.53
CA GLY A 65 -0.62 15.75 1.50
C GLY A 65 -0.53 15.05 0.14
N ILE A 66 0.49 15.37 -0.67
CA ILE A 66 0.63 14.82 -2.02
C ILE A 66 1.44 13.51 -2.06
N CYS A 67 1.17 12.65 -3.04
CA CYS A 67 1.95 11.45 -3.31
C CYS A 67 2.15 11.30 -4.83
N HIS A 68 3.35 10.88 -5.24
CA HIS A 68 3.66 10.60 -6.64
C HIS A 68 3.67 9.08 -6.85
N VAL A 69 2.84 8.61 -7.76
CA VAL A 69 2.68 7.18 -8.07
C VAL A 69 3.22 6.88 -9.46
N ASP A 70 4.13 5.91 -9.54
CA ASP A 70 4.56 5.32 -10.80
C ASP A 70 3.56 4.24 -11.23
N THR A 71 3.02 4.37 -12.45
CA THR A 71 2.09 3.40 -13.05
C THR A 71 2.68 2.64 -14.23
N MET A 72 4.00 2.71 -14.46
CA MET A 72 4.66 2.06 -15.60
C MET A 72 4.33 0.57 -15.71
N ASN A 73 4.16 -0.14 -14.59
CA ASN A 73 3.80 -1.57 -14.59
C ASN A 73 2.33 -1.85 -14.91
N LEU A 74 1.45 -0.83 -14.89
CA LEU A 74 0.02 -0.96 -15.14
C LEU A 74 -0.37 -0.50 -16.54
N ASP A 75 0.13 0.67 -16.97
CA ASP A 75 -0.24 1.28 -18.27
C ASP A 75 0.96 1.61 -19.17
N GLY A 76 2.20 1.43 -18.70
CA GLY A 76 3.41 1.71 -19.47
C GLY A 76 3.78 3.19 -19.55
N GLU A 77 3.10 4.07 -18.81
CA GLU A 77 3.43 5.49 -18.75
C GLU A 77 4.66 5.73 -17.85
N THR A 78 5.59 6.59 -18.28
CA THR A 78 6.79 6.96 -17.49
C THR A 78 6.57 8.18 -16.60
N ASN A 79 5.40 8.81 -16.68
CA ASN A 79 5.09 10.01 -15.91
C ASN A 79 4.53 9.62 -14.54
N LEU A 80 5.03 10.29 -13.50
CA LEU A 80 4.50 10.11 -12.16
C LEU A 80 3.12 10.75 -12.06
N LYS A 81 2.13 9.99 -11.57
CA LYS A 81 0.78 10.47 -11.32
C LYS A 81 0.69 11.08 -9.93
N LEU A 82 0.36 12.36 -9.88
CA LEU A 82 0.10 13.07 -8.63
C LEU A 82 -1.23 12.60 -8.01
N LYS A 83 -1.20 12.31 -6.71
CA LYS A 83 -2.36 11.96 -5.87
C LYS A 83 -2.39 12.89 -4.67
N HIS A 84 -3.59 13.30 -4.26
CA HIS A 84 -3.80 14.14 -3.09
C HIS A 84 -4.54 13.35 -2.02
N ALA A 85 -4.04 13.43 -0.80
CA ALA A 85 -4.78 13.04 0.39
C ALA A 85 -5.97 14.00 0.59
N LEU A 86 -7.01 13.52 1.26
CA LEU A 86 -8.09 14.41 1.69
C LEU A 86 -7.60 15.30 2.82
N GLU A 87 -7.94 16.58 2.79
CA GLU A 87 -7.56 17.55 3.83
C GLU A 87 -8.01 17.08 5.22
N VAL A 88 -9.22 16.50 5.30
CA VAL A 88 -9.79 15.93 6.54
C VAL A 88 -8.97 14.80 7.14
N THR A 89 -8.17 14.07 6.36
CA THR A 89 -7.33 12.95 6.84
C THR A 89 -5.84 13.27 6.81
N SER A 90 -5.43 14.45 6.32
CA SER A 90 -4.03 14.82 6.14
C SER A 90 -3.23 14.90 7.45
N HIS A 91 -3.90 15.02 8.60
CA HIS A 91 -3.28 15.06 9.91
C HIS A 91 -2.88 13.68 10.45
N LEU A 92 -3.28 12.58 9.79
CA LEU A 92 -2.99 11.20 10.20
C LEU A 92 -1.55 10.78 9.84
N GLN A 93 -0.55 11.54 10.29
CA GLN A 93 0.87 11.28 9.98
C GLN A 93 1.57 10.46 11.07
N ASP A 94 1.08 10.52 12.29
CA ASP A 94 1.67 9.89 13.47
C ASP A 94 0.74 8.83 14.09
N GLU A 95 1.32 7.96 14.91
CA GLU A 95 0.59 6.89 15.59
C GLU A 95 -0.50 7.42 16.54
N ASP A 96 -0.27 8.58 17.18
CA ASP A 96 -1.23 9.19 18.12
C ASP A 96 -2.44 9.79 17.39
N SER A 97 -2.25 10.28 16.17
CA SER A 97 -3.32 10.78 15.29
C SER A 97 -4.12 9.63 14.70
N LEU A 98 -3.47 8.51 14.35
CA LEU A 98 -4.13 7.30 13.88
C LEU A 98 -4.94 6.58 14.97
N GLU A 99 -4.51 6.64 16.23
CA GLU A 99 -5.26 6.04 17.36
C GLU A 99 -6.62 6.73 17.57
N LYS A 100 -6.72 8.02 17.22
CA LYS A 100 -7.92 8.84 17.42
C LYS A 100 -8.93 8.77 16.28
N PHE A 101 -8.60 8.08 15.19
CA PHE A 101 -9.41 7.96 13.98
C PHE A 101 -10.35 6.76 14.03
#